data_AF-A0A452VDG0-F1
#
_entry.id   AF-A0A452VDG0-F1
#
_cell.length_a   1.000
_cell.length_b   1.000
_cell.length_c   1.000
_cell.angle_alpha   90.00
_cell.angle_beta   90.00
_cell.angle_gamma   90.00
#
_symmetry.space_group_name_H-M   'P 1'
#
loop_
_entity.id
_entity.type
_entity.pdbx_description
1 polymer ?
#
loop_
_entity_poly.entity_id
_entity_poly.type
_entity_poly.pdbx_seq_one_letter_code
_entity_poly.pdbx_strand_id
1 'polypeptide(L)'
;MKCLLLALGLALTCGIQGIDVSQTVQNMDLQKVAGMWHSMAMAASDISLLDAENAPLRVYVQELRPTPKDNLEIILSKRENSACVEGNIMAQKTEDPAVFTIDYQGERKISMLDTDYTHYLFFCMEAPAPTAESGVICQYLARTLKVDNEVMEKFDGVLKTLPMQMRIILDLTQGKEQCRI
;
A
#
# COMPACT_ATOMS: atom_id res chain seq x y z
N MET A 1 38.24 31.78 28.86
CA MET A 1 38.29 31.18 27.50
C MET A 1 38.33 29.67 27.64
N LYS A 2 37.24 28.98 27.30
CA LYS A 2 37.27 27.56 26.88
C LYS A 2 35.93 27.24 26.23
N CYS A 3 36.03 26.74 25.01
CA CYS A 3 34.98 26.70 24.01
C CYS A 3 33.83 25.75 24.37
N LEU A 4 32.62 26.19 24.04
CA LEU A 4 31.39 25.41 23.99
C LEU A 4 31.58 24.18 23.11
N LEU A 5 31.33 22.99 23.66
CA LEU A 5 31.16 21.76 22.88
C LEU A 5 29.68 21.66 22.49
N LEU A 6 29.36 22.14 21.29
CA LEU A 6 28.10 21.87 20.62
C LEU A 6 28.13 20.43 20.09
N ALA A 7 27.52 19.51 20.82
CA ALA A 7 27.17 18.20 20.28
C ALA A 7 25.88 18.35 19.47
N LEU A 8 26.00 18.54 18.15
CA LEU A 8 24.88 18.31 17.24
C LEU A 8 24.67 16.79 17.11
N GLY A 9 23.75 16.25 17.90
CA GLY A 9 23.18 14.94 17.64
C GLY A 9 22.20 15.04 16.47
N LEU A 10 22.68 14.83 15.25
CA LEU A 10 21.81 14.51 14.11
C LEU A 10 21.30 13.08 14.32
N ALA A 11 20.14 12.95 14.95
CA ALA A 11 19.33 11.74 14.81
C ALA A 11 18.74 11.75 13.40
N LEU A 12 19.44 11.14 12.43
CA LEU A 12 18.79 10.69 11.20
C LEU A 12 17.88 9.53 11.58
N THR A 13 16.60 9.81 11.76
CA THR A 13 15.59 8.78 11.63
C THR A 13 15.58 8.36 10.16
N CYS A 14 16.19 7.20 9.87
CA CYS A 14 15.96 6.49 8.61
C CYS A 14 14.50 6.02 8.58
N GLY A 15 13.58 6.95 8.34
CA GLY A 15 12.32 6.62 7.67
C GLY A 15 12.61 6.42 6.19
N ILE A 16 11.68 5.77 5.48
CA ILE A 16 11.73 5.52 4.04
C ILE A 16 11.84 6.88 3.30
N GLN A 17 13.05 7.37 3.11
CA GLN A 17 13.37 8.55 2.31
C GLN A 17 13.69 8.05 0.90
N GLY A 18 12.81 8.33 -0.07
CA GLY A 18 13.15 8.15 -1.48
C GLY A 18 12.17 7.37 -2.34
N ILE A 19 10.94 7.09 -1.91
CA ILE A 19 9.91 6.67 -2.87
C ILE A 19 9.47 7.92 -3.64
N ASP A 20 9.61 7.89 -4.96
CA ASP A 20 9.16 8.95 -5.85
C ASP A 20 7.63 9.01 -5.83
N VAL A 21 7.09 9.89 -4.99
CA VAL A 21 5.65 10.14 -4.89
C VAL A 21 5.26 11.15 -5.96
N SER A 22 4.29 10.77 -6.81
CA SER A 22 3.80 11.63 -7.89
C SER A 22 3.28 12.98 -7.36
N GLN A 23 3.39 14.02 -8.18
CA GLN A 23 2.86 15.36 -7.85
C GLN A 23 1.37 15.34 -7.51
N THR A 24 0.60 14.43 -8.13
CA THR A 24 -0.83 14.24 -7.83
C THR A 24 -1.07 13.81 -6.40
N VAL A 25 -0.19 12.96 -5.86
CA VAL A 25 -0.32 12.46 -4.49
C VAL A 25 0.20 13.45 -3.45
N GLN A 26 1.17 14.30 -3.80
CA GLN A 26 1.66 15.38 -2.91
C GLN A 26 0.57 16.39 -2.53
N ASN A 27 -0.43 16.57 -3.39
CA ASN A 27 -1.60 17.43 -3.13
C ASN A 27 -2.91 16.62 -3.24
N MET A 28 -2.89 15.37 -2.75
CA MET A 28 -4.01 14.45 -2.89
C MET A 28 -5.30 15.04 -2.29
N ASP A 29 -6.37 15.03 -3.09
CA ASP A 29 -7.74 15.12 -2.58
C ASP A 29 -8.24 13.72 -2.27
N LEU A 30 -8.17 13.33 -0.99
CA LEU A 30 -8.54 11.98 -0.56
C LEU A 30 -10.00 11.65 -0.90
N GLN A 31 -10.90 12.64 -0.93
CA GLN A 31 -12.31 12.37 -1.21
C GLN A 31 -12.51 11.80 -2.63
N LYS A 32 -11.61 12.10 -3.57
CA LYS A 32 -11.66 11.57 -4.95
C LYS A 32 -11.29 10.10 -5.07
N VAL A 33 -10.65 9.49 -4.07
CA VAL A 33 -10.39 8.04 -4.09
C VAL A 33 -11.61 7.22 -3.71
N ALA A 34 -12.71 7.84 -3.29
CA ALA A 34 -13.91 7.14 -2.83
C ALA A 34 -14.46 6.15 -3.87
N GLY A 35 -15.03 5.06 -3.37
CA GLY A 35 -15.77 4.07 -4.15
C GLY A 35 -14.99 2.79 -4.44
N MET A 36 -15.50 2.03 -5.41
CA MET A 36 -14.99 0.68 -5.71
C MET A 36 -13.61 0.70 -6.38
N TRP A 37 -12.81 -0.30 -6.02
CA TRP A 37 -11.48 -0.58 -6.55
C TRP A 37 -11.26 -2.09 -6.64
N HIS A 38 -10.35 -2.50 -7.51
CA HIS A 38 -9.95 -3.89 -7.68
C HIS A 38 -8.44 -4.00 -7.57
N SER A 39 -7.91 -4.81 -6.66
CA SER A 39 -6.48 -5.16 -6.68
C SER A 39 -6.16 -5.89 -7.98
N MET A 40 -5.15 -5.45 -8.72
CA MET A 40 -4.71 -5.97 -10.02
C MET A 40 -3.35 -6.67 -9.93
N ALA A 41 -2.45 -6.11 -9.12
CA ALA A 41 -1.15 -6.70 -8.84
C ALA A 41 -0.71 -6.40 -7.40
N MET A 42 0.14 -7.27 -6.86
CA MET A 42 0.78 -7.10 -5.55
C MET A 42 2.27 -7.41 -5.68
N ALA A 43 3.10 -6.72 -4.93
CA ALA A 43 4.53 -7.03 -4.83
C ALA A 43 4.98 -6.90 -3.38
N ALA A 44 5.94 -7.72 -2.96
CA ALA A 44 6.45 -7.71 -1.60
C ALA A 44 7.96 -7.85 -1.56
N SER A 45 8.57 -7.22 -0.55
CA SER A 45 10.00 -7.35 -0.27
C SER A 45 10.37 -8.66 0.40
N ASP A 46 9.41 -9.40 0.95
CA ASP A 46 9.59 -10.73 1.53
C ASP A 46 8.52 -11.65 0.92
N ILE A 47 8.97 -12.78 0.38
CA ILE A 47 8.14 -13.77 -0.30
C ILE A 47 7.02 -14.29 0.62
N SER A 48 7.31 -14.47 1.91
CA SER A 48 6.37 -15.01 2.91
C SER A 48 5.15 -14.13 3.16
N LEU A 49 5.17 -12.87 2.70
CA LEU A 49 4.05 -11.94 2.83
C LEU A 49 2.91 -12.24 1.85
N LEU A 50 3.20 -12.97 0.75
CA LEU A 50 2.29 -13.18 -0.38
C LEU A 50 2.24 -14.60 -0.97
N ASP A 51 3.22 -15.45 -0.69
CA ASP A 51 3.41 -16.75 -1.36
C ASP A 51 2.25 -17.75 -1.17
N ALA A 52 1.63 -17.78 0.00
CA ALA A 52 0.45 -18.59 0.27
C ALA A 52 -0.87 -17.83 0.03
N GLU A 53 -1.95 -18.56 -0.30
CA GLU A 53 -3.29 -17.94 -0.47
C GLU A 53 -3.81 -17.29 0.82
N ASN A 54 -3.40 -17.82 1.97
CA ASN A 54 -3.71 -17.32 3.31
C ASN A 54 -2.53 -16.55 3.93
N ALA A 55 -1.57 -16.11 3.12
CA ALA A 55 -0.46 -15.28 3.59
C ALA A 55 -0.98 -13.98 4.23
N PRO A 56 -0.32 -13.45 5.28
CA PRO A 56 -0.89 -12.44 6.18
C PRO A 56 -1.26 -11.12 5.50
N LEU A 57 -0.57 -10.77 4.40
CA LEU A 57 -0.77 -9.54 3.64
C LEU A 57 -1.35 -9.77 2.24
N ARG A 58 -1.76 -11.00 1.91
CA ARG A 58 -2.47 -11.30 0.67
C ARG A 58 -3.94 -10.92 0.81
N VAL A 59 -4.19 -9.62 0.77
CA VAL A 59 -5.50 -8.98 0.95
C VAL A 59 -5.93 -8.26 -0.33
N TYR A 60 -7.21 -8.34 -0.66
CA TYR A 60 -7.79 -7.77 -1.88
C TYR A 60 -8.65 -6.58 -1.51
N VAL A 61 -8.27 -5.37 -1.95
CA VAL A 61 -9.04 -4.16 -1.71
C VAL A 61 -10.29 -4.18 -2.61
N GLN A 62 -11.42 -3.81 -2.02
CA GLN A 62 -12.72 -3.75 -2.69
C GLN A 62 -13.25 -2.32 -2.80
N GLU A 63 -13.13 -1.56 -1.71
CA GLU A 63 -13.68 -0.21 -1.65
C GLU A 63 -12.82 0.69 -0.76
N LEU A 64 -12.67 1.93 -1.19
CA LEU A 64 -12.04 2.99 -0.40
C LEU A 64 -13.11 3.99 0.03
N ARG A 65 -13.18 4.24 1.34
CA ARG A 65 -14.18 5.12 1.96
C ARG A 65 -13.49 6.22 2.78
N PRO A 66 -13.15 7.34 2.13
CA PRO A 66 -12.70 8.54 2.83
C PRO A 66 -13.75 9.00 3.85
N THR A 67 -13.28 9.46 5.01
CA THR A 67 -14.14 9.98 6.08
C THR A 67 -14.18 11.52 6.03
N PRO A 68 -15.15 12.17 6.70
CA PRO A 68 -15.18 13.64 6.82
C PRO A 68 -13.99 14.25 7.57
N LYS A 69 -13.17 13.44 8.24
CA LYS A 69 -11.96 13.88 8.97
C LYS A 69 -10.66 13.56 8.21
N ASP A 70 -10.79 13.13 6.95
CA ASP A 70 -9.69 12.70 6.06
C ASP A 70 -8.94 11.44 6.50
N ASN A 71 -9.54 10.63 7.38
CA ASN A 71 -9.14 9.23 7.52
C ASN A 71 -9.69 8.41 6.35
N LEU A 72 -9.17 7.21 6.15
CA LEU A 72 -9.58 6.28 5.09
C LEU A 72 -10.01 4.94 5.67
N GLU A 73 -11.27 4.56 5.49
CA GLU A 73 -11.69 3.18 5.69
C GLU A 73 -11.42 2.38 4.40
N ILE A 74 -10.71 1.26 4.54
CA ILE A 74 -10.36 0.35 3.45
C ILE A 74 -11.16 -0.93 3.65
N ILE A 75 -12.10 -1.21 2.74
CA ILE A 75 -12.84 -2.47 2.72
C ILE A 75 -12.03 -3.47 1.89
N LEU A 76 -11.80 -4.64 2.46
CA LEU A 76 -10.96 -5.67 1.86
C LEU A 76 -11.50 -7.06 2.15
N SER A 77 -11.03 -8.03 1.38
CA SER A 77 -11.20 -9.45 1.67
C SER A 77 -9.86 -10.15 1.74
N LYS A 78 -9.84 -11.26 2.49
CA LYS A 78 -8.70 -12.18 2.54
C LYS A 78 -9.18 -13.60 2.72
N ARG A 79 -8.30 -14.55 2.43
CA ARG A 79 -8.60 -15.97 2.62
C ARG A 79 -8.23 -16.39 4.03
N GLU A 80 -9.21 -16.87 4.78
CA GLU A 80 -9.03 -17.45 6.11
C GLU A 80 -9.73 -18.81 6.17
N ASN A 81 -9.03 -19.84 6.63
CA ASN A 81 -9.59 -21.20 6.77
C ASN A 81 -10.33 -21.70 5.52
N SER A 82 -9.77 -21.43 4.33
CA SER A 82 -10.35 -21.76 3.01
C SER A 82 -11.62 -20.99 2.61
N ALA A 83 -12.05 -20.00 3.41
CA ALA A 83 -13.15 -19.10 3.09
C ALA A 83 -12.65 -17.69 2.80
N CYS A 84 -13.41 -16.96 1.98
CA CYS A 84 -13.18 -15.54 1.77
C CYS A 84 -13.93 -14.75 2.84
N VAL A 85 -13.17 -14.00 3.64
CA VAL A 85 -13.72 -13.20 4.74
C VAL A 85 -13.50 -11.72 4.41
N GLU A 86 -14.57 -10.94 4.49
CA GLU A 86 -14.53 -9.48 4.39
C GLU A 86 -14.10 -8.88 5.73
N GLY A 87 -13.35 -7.78 5.67
CA GLY A 87 -12.99 -6.97 6.80
C GLY A 87 -12.73 -5.53 6.38
N ASN A 88 -12.47 -4.68 7.37
CA ASN A 88 -12.12 -3.29 7.14
C ASN A 88 -10.89 -2.90 7.96
N ILE A 89 -10.12 -1.95 7.43
CA ILE A 89 -8.99 -1.31 8.12
C ILE A 89 -9.26 0.19 8.14
N MET A 90 -9.08 0.82 9.29
CA MET A 90 -9.15 2.27 9.43
C MET A 90 -7.74 2.88 9.37
N ALA A 91 -7.42 3.51 8.25
CA ALA A 91 -6.22 4.31 8.04
C ALA A 91 -6.41 5.73 8.59
N GLN A 92 -5.64 6.08 9.62
CA GLN A 92 -5.62 7.42 10.19
C GLN A 92 -4.74 8.34 9.37
N LYS A 93 -5.18 9.57 9.14
CA LYS A 93 -4.36 10.57 8.45
C LYS A 93 -3.11 10.92 9.24
N THR A 94 -2.07 11.33 8.53
CA THR A 94 -0.88 11.95 9.11
C THR A 94 -0.76 13.41 8.66
N GLU A 95 0.34 14.08 9.02
CA GLU A 95 0.66 15.42 8.51
C GLU A 95 0.99 15.40 7.01
N ASP A 96 1.47 14.26 6.50
CA ASP A 96 1.70 14.05 5.08
C ASP A 96 0.41 13.49 4.44
N PRO A 97 -0.21 14.19 3.47
CA PRO A 97 -1.45 13.75 2.83
C PRO A 97 -1.32 12.44 2.05
N ALA A 98 -0.10 12.03 1.70
CA ALA A 98 0.18 10.76 1.05
C ALA A 98 0.32 9.59 2.03
N VAL A 99 0.46 9.86 3.34
CA VAL A 99 0.81 8.85 4.34
C VAL A 99 -0.30 8.70 5.37
N PHE A 100 -0.65 7.45 5.66
CA PHE A 100 -1.63 7.05 6.67
C PHE A 100 -0.99 6.08 7.66
N THR A 101 -1.47 6.07 8.90
CA THR A 101 -1.14 5.02 9.87
C THR A 101 -2.30 4.04 10.03
N ILE A 102 -1.97 2.76 10.14
CA ILE A 102 -2.93 1.69 10.44
C ILE A 102 -2.44 0.90 11.64
N ASP A 103 -3.37 0.30 12.37
CA ASP A 103 -3.07 -0.78 13.30
C ASP A 103 -3.45 -2.11 12.63
N TYR A 104 -2.46 -2.79 12.07
CA TYR A 104 -2.62 -4.11 11.46
C TYR A 104 -1.43 -4.98 11.84
N GLN A 105 -1.61 -5.75 12.92
CA GLN A 105 -0.53 -6.53 13.55
C GLN A 105 0.64 -5.60 13.95
N GLY A 106 0.29 -4.50 14.63
CA GLY A 106 1.18 -3.39 14.97
C GLY A 106 0.93 -2.16 14.12
N GLU A 107 1.45 -1.01 14.59
CA GLU A 107 1.40 0.23 13.85
C GLU A 107 2.25 0.11 12.57
N ARG A 108 1.66 0.50 11.43
CA ARG A 108 2.32 0.52 10.12
C ARG A 108 1.92 1.78 9.37
N LYS A 109 2.77 2.19 8.43
CA LYS A 109 2.42 3.24 7.47
C LYS A 109 1.93 2.67 6.15
N ILE A 110 0.89 3.28 5.60
CA ILE A 110 0.51 3.19 4.19
C ILE A 110 0.98 4.46 3.50
N SER A 111 1.70 4.32 2.40
CA SER A 111 2.12 5.43 1.53
C SER A 111 1.40 5.30 0.19
N MET A 112 0.58 6.28 -0.14
CA MET A 112 0.05 6.47 -1.50
C MET A 112 1.21 6.93 -2.40
N LEU A 113 1.29 6.41 -3.61
CA LEU A 113 2.42 6.68 -4.49
C LEU A 113 1.97 7.43 -5.74
N ASP A 114 0.88 6.95 -6.33
CA ASP A 114 0.36 7.51 -7.56
C ASP A 114 -1.11 7.18 -7.75
N THR A 115 -1.84 8.09 -8.38
CA THR A 115 -3.24 7.87 -8.77
C THR A 115 -3.67 8.97 -9.73
N ASP A 116 -4.62 8.64 -10.61
CA ASP A 116 -5.40 9.62 -11.37
C ASP A 116 -6.87 9.66 -10.92
N TYR A 117 -7.17 9.04 -9.77
CA TYR A 117 -8.49 8.87 -9.14
C TYR A 117 -9.50 8.02 -9.92
N THR A 118 -9.34 7.91 -11.24
CA THR A 118 -10.39 7.46 -12.17
C THR A 118 -10.05 6.16 -12.88
N HIS A 119 -8.78 5.77 -12.92
CA HIS A 119 -8.34 4.52 -13.54
C HIS A 119 -7.50 3.68 -12.58
N TYR A 120 -6.53 4.28 -11.87
CA TYR A 120 -5.60 3.54 -11.02
C TYR A 120 -5.23 4.23 -9.71
N LEU A 121 -4.78 3.44 -8.75
CA LEU A 121 -4.14 3.89 -7.52
C LEU A 121 -3.04 2.89 -7.14
N PHE A 122 -1.87 3.40 -6.80
CA PHE A 122 -0.75 2.64 -6.26
C PHE A 122 -0.50 3.05 -4.82
N PHE A 123 -0.35 2.07 -3.94
CA PHE A 123 0.10 2.30 -2.57
C PHE A 123 1.10 1.23 -2.14
N CYS A 124 1.97 1.58 -1.20
CA CYS A 124 2.76 0.63 -0.44
C CYS A 124 2.39 0.69 1.04
N MET A 125 2.62 -0.40 1.76
CA MET A 125 2.41 -0.51 3.20
C MET A 125 3.64 -1.16 3.83
N GLU A 126 4.07 -0.61 4.97
CA GLU A 126 5.10 -1.23 5.80
C GLU A 126 4.63 -2.63 6.28
N ALA A 127 5.53 -3.59 6.20
CA ALA A 127 5.34 -4.98 6.56
C ALA A 127 6.36 -5.39 7.64
N PRO A 128 6.05 -6.37 8.50
CA PRO A 128 7.05 -6.88 9.42
C PRO A 128 8.06 -7.70 8.61
N ALA A 129 9.35 -7.49 8.85
CA ALA A 129 10.41 -8.28 8.22
C ALA A 129 11.17 -9.07 9.30
N PRO A 130 11.46 -10.37 9.07
CA PRO A 130 12.24 -11.17 10.01
C PRO A 130 13.70 -10.68 10.14
N THR A 131 14.24 -10.02 9.11
CA THR A 131 15.65 -9.63 9.02
C THR A 131 15.82 -8.17 8.55
N ALA A 132 15.70 -7.25 9.51
CA ALA A 132 16.43 -5.98 9.62
C ALA A 132 16.15 -4.79 8.66
N GLU A 133 15.27 -4.85 7.68
CA GLU A 133 14.70 -3.63 7.06
C GLU A 133 13.19 -3.79 7.02
N SER A 134 12.43 -2.81 7.53
CA SER A 134 10.96 -2.84 7.52
C SER A 134 10.48 -3.31 6.15
N GLY A 135 9.80 -4.45 6.10
CA GLY A 135 9.33 -5.01 4.85
C GLY A 135 8.36 -4.04 4.19
N VAL A 136 8.07 -4.26 2.91
CA VAL A 136 7.07 -3.47 2.20
C VAL A 136 6.25 -4.37 1.29
N ILE A 137 4.95 -4.11 1.25
CA ILE A 137 4.04 -4.65 0.24
C ILE A 137 3.47 -3.49 -0.55
N CYS A 138 3.38 -3.62 -1.86
CA CYS A 138 2.81 -2.62 -2.75
C CYS A 138 1.68 -3.24 -3.56
N GLN A 139 0.60 -2.49 -3.78
CA GLN A 139 -0.51 -2.93 -4.61
C GLN A 139 -0.82 -1.91 -5.70
N TYR A 140 -1.24 -2.44 -6.84
CA TYR A 140 -1.93 -1.70 -7.90
C TYR A 140 -3.42 -1.98 -7.79
N LEU A 141 -4.21 -0.93 -7.60
CA LEU A 141 -5.66 -0.94 -7.68
C LEU A 141 -6.15 -0.30 -8.98
N ALA A 142 -7.20 -0.85 -9.58
CA ALA A 142 -7.88 -0.27 -10.74
C ALA A 142 -9.38 -0.08 -10.50
N ARG A 143 -9.98 0.91 -11.17
CA ARG A 143 -11.44 1.12 -11.14
C ARG A 143 -12.24 0.05 -11.91
N THR A 144 -11.58 -0.69 -12.81
CA THR A 144 -12.21 -1.75 -13.61
C THR A 144 -11.29 -2.97 -13.69
N LEU A 145 -11.87 -4.14 -13.96
CA LEU A 145 -11.13 -5.39 -14.18
C LEU A 145 -10.55 -5.51 -15.61
N LYS A 146 -10.29 -4.39 -16.28
CA LYS A 146 -9.60 -4.40 -17.58
C LYS A 146 -8.11 -4.22 -17.34
N VAL A 147 -7.31 -5.08 -17.97
CA VAL A 147 -5.85 -4.94 -17.95
C VAL A 147 -5.48 -3.70 -18.74
N ASP A 148 -4.73 -2.81 -18.09
CA ASP A 148 -4.11 -1.64 -18.71
C ASP A 148 -2.58 -1.81 -18.62
N ASN A 149 -1.96 -2.04 -19.78
CA ASN A 149 -0.53 -2.32 -19.85
C ASN A 149 0.32 -1.08 -19.54
N GLU A 150 -0.13 0.12 -19.89
CA GLU A 150 0.61 1.35 -19.62
C GLU A 150 0.64 1.63 -18.12
N VAL A 151 -0.49 1.41 -17.43
CA VAL A 151 -0.55 1.52 -15.97
C VAL A 151 0.28 0.42 -15.30
N MET A 152 0.28 -0.80 -15.84
CA MET A 152 1.11 -1.88 -15.33
C MET A 152 2.61 -1.57 -15.44
N GLU A 153 3.05 -1.01 -16.56
CA GLU A 153 4.44 -0.55 -16.75
C GLU A 153 4.79 0.59 -15.79
N LYS A 154 3.83 1.49 -15.51
CA LYS A 154 3.99 2.55 -14.50
C LYS A 154 4.20 1.97 -13.11
N PHE A 155 3.40 0.97 -12.72
CA PHE A 155 3.56 0.26 -11.45
C PHE A 155 4.93 -0.43 -11.38
N ASP A 156 5.37 -1.06 -12.47
CA ASP A 156 6.71 -1.67 -12.56
C ASP A 156 7.84 -0.63 -12.44
N GLY A 157 7.62 0.59 -12.94
CA GLY A 157 8.51 1.72 -12.71
C GLY A 157 8.67 2.04 -11.22
N VAL A 158 7.56 2.09 -10.48
CA VAL A 158 7.56 2.31 -9.02
C VAL A 158 8.28 1.18 -8.28
N LEU A 159 8.02 -0.08 -8.65
CA LEU A 159 8.63 -1.23 -7.97
C LEU A 159 10.15 -1.31 -8.13
N LYS A 160 10.73 -0.76 -9.21
CA LYS A 160 12.19 -0.78 -9.46
C LYS A 160 13.01 -0.02 -8.42
N THR A 161 12.39 0.90 -7.68
CA THR A 161 13.06 1.68 -6.63
C THR A 161 13.01 0.98 -5.27
N LEU A 162 12.33 -0.17 -5.19
CA LEU A 162 12.06 -0.90 -3.94
C LEU A 162 12.67 -2.30 -3.98
N PRO A 163 13.03 -2.89 -2.82
CA PRO A 163 13.66 -4.21 -2.75
C PRO A 163 12.63 -5.34 -2.91
N MET A 164 11.89 -5.36 -4.03
CA MET A 164 10.84 -6.36 -4.30
C MET A 164 11.45 -7.74 -4.58
N GLN A 165 10.98 -8.76 -3.86
CA GLN A 165 11.39 -10.16 -4.05
C GLN A 165 10.32 -11.01 -4.72
N MET A 166 9.05 -10.62 -4.60
CA MET A 166 7.91 -11.30 -5.21
C MET A 166 6.97 -10.30 -5.86
N ARG A 167 6.36 -10.71 -6.98
CA ARG A 167 5.23 -10.03 -7.60
C ARG A 167 4.19 -11.05 -8.03
N ILE A 168 2.92 -10.70 -7.82
CA ILE A 168 1.75 -11.44 -8.27
C ILE A 168 0.94 -10.52 -9.18
N ILE A 169 0.73 -10.94 -10.42
CA ILE A 169 -0.30 -10.37 -11.29
C ILE A 169 -1.53 -11.24 -11.12
N LEU A 170 -2.65 -10.62 -10.76
CA LEU A 170 -3.84 -11.35 -10.39
C LEU A 170 -4.65 -11.71 -11.64
N ASP A 171 -5.01 -12.98 -11.77
CA ASP A 171 -5.92 -13.44 -12.82
C ASP A 171 -7.30 -12.79 -12.64
N LEU A 172 -7.73 -11.98 -13.61
CA LEU A 172 -9.01 -11.26 -13.56
C LEU A 172 -10.20 -12.13 -13.96
N THR A 173 -9.96 -13.33 -14.49
CA THR A 173 -10.99 -14.30 -14.89
C THR A 173 -11.44 -15.21 -13.74
N GLN A 174 -10.67 -15.26 -12.65
CA GLN A 174 -10.90 -16.16 -11.51
C GLN A 174 -11.42 -15.44 -10.26
N GLY A 175 -12.51 -14.68 -10.39
CA GLY A 175 -13.05 -13.84 -9.31
C GLY A 175 -13.23 -14.54 -7.95
N LYS A 176 -13.66 -15.82 -7.95
CA LYS A 176 -13.86 -16.60 -6.72
C LYS A 176 -12.58 -17.06 -6.03
N GLU A 177 -11.51 -17.37 -6.77
CA GLU A 177 -10.25 -17.85 -6.19
C GLU A 177 -9.49 -16.74 -5.46
N GLN A 178 -9.78 -15.49 -5.80
CA GLN A 178 -9.10 -14.30 -5.28
C GLN A 178 -9.98 -13.50 -4.31
N CYS A 179 -11.04 -14.09 -3.76
CA CYS A 179 -11.93 -13.44 -2.80
C CYS A 179 -12.49 -12.08 -3.28
N ARG A 180 -12.61 -11.89 -4.60
CA ARG A 180 -13.18 -10.67 -5.18
C ARG A 180 -14.70 -10.79 -5.24
N ILE A 181 -15.40 -9.68 -5.00
CA ILE A 181 -16.85 -9.55 -5.19
C ILE A 181 -17.13 -9.12 -6.62
#